data_AF-A0A182K7F0-F1
#
_entry.id   AF-A0A182K7F0-F1
#
_cell.length_a   1.000
_cell.length_b   1.000
_cell.length_c   1.000
_cell.angle_alpha   90.00
_cell.angle_beta   90.00
_cell.angle_gamma   90.00
#
_symmetry.space_group_name_H-M   'P 1'
#
loop_
_entity.id
_entity.type
_entity.pdbx_description
1 polymer ?
#
loop_
_entity_poly.entity_id
_entity_poly.type
_entity_poly.pdbx_seq_one_letter_code
_entity_poly.pdbx_strand_id
1 'polypeptide(L)'
;MIGGPGSESGNSTASNTPTHGVLSPTKPVNLLPDVPMHHSSRKLTDKEQKDCDVIERLIKSYFYIVRKSIQDSVPKAIMHFLVNFVKDNLQSELVTHLYKSDSANELLNESDHISIRRKEASDMLKALTRANHIISEIRETHMW
;
A
#
# COMPACT_ATOMS: atom_id res chain seq x y z
N MET A 1 26.94 -33.18 -61.08
CA MET A 1 26.65 -34.42 -60.34
C MET A 1 25.89 -34.02 -59.08
N ILE A 2 24.57 -34.25 -59.02
CA ILE A 2 23.91 -35.37 -58.31
C ILE A 2 24.17 -35.24 -56.80
N GLY A 3 23.20 -35.14 -55.88
CA GLY A 3 21.77 -35.42 -55.91
C GLY A 3 21.09 -34.93 -54.63
N GLY A 4 19.78 -35.20 -54.52
CA GLY A 4 18.80 -34.62 -53.60
C GLY A 4 18.81 -35.07 -52.12
N PRO A 5 17.70 -34.83 -51.40
CA PRO A 5 17.65 -34.57 -49.96
C PRO A 5 17.40 -35.82 -49.09
N GLY A 6 17.77 -35.73 -47.81
CA GLY A 6 17.47 -36.75 -46.80
C GLY A 6 17.14 -36.10 -45.47
N SER A 7 15.89 -36.26 -45.06
CA SER A 7 15.30 -35.91 -43.76
C SER A 7 15.79 -36.83 -42.64
N GLU A 8 16.15 -36.29 -41.48
CA GLU A 8 16.02 -37.02 -40.21
C GLU A 8 15.88 -36.05 -39.02
N SER A 9 14.90 -36.36 -38.18
CA SER A 9 14.43 -35.60 -37.02
C SER A 9 15.35 -35.80 -35.81
N GLY A 10 15.65 -34.71 -35.08
CA GLY A 10 16.47 -34.76 -33.87
C GLY A 10 16.14 -33.63 -32.88
N ASN A 11 15.10 -33.89 -32.07
CA ASN A 11 14.73 -33.31 -30.77
C ASN A 11 15.39 -31.99 -30.29
N SER A 12 14.64 -30.89 -30.34
CA SER A 12 14.96 -29.61 -29.69
C SER A 12 14.63 -29.65 -28.19
N THR A 13 15.61 -29.47 -27.32
CA THR A 13 15.40 -29.08 -25.91
C THR A 13 16.01 -27.70 -25.70
N ALA A 14 15.21 -26.65 -25.92
CA ALA A 14 15.57 -25.27 -25.61
C ALA A 14 14.65 -24.77 -24.48
N SER A 15 15.27 -24.46 -23.36
CA SER A 15 14.72 -23.78 -22.19
C SER A 15 14.15 -22.41 -22.56
N ASN A 16 12.83 -22.25 -22.49
CA ASN A 16 12.17 -20.95 -22.57
C ASN A 16 11.40 -20.70 -21.26
N THR A 17 11.95 -19.82 -20.42
CA THR A 17 11.29 -19.17 -19.30
C THR A 17 10.25 -18.16 -19.82
N PRO A 18 8.99 -18.16 -19.35
CA PRO A 18 8.02 -17.17 -19.76
C PRO A 18 8.16 -15.88 -18.93
N THR A 19 8.72 -14.84 -19.54
CA THR A 19 8.63 -13.46 -19.03
C THR A 19 7.23 -12.92 -19.36
N HIS A 20 6.33 -12.89 -18.38
CA HIS A 20 5.00 -12.32 -18.53
C HIS A 20 5.11 -10.79 -18.53
N GLY A 21 5.23 -10.19 -19.73
CA GLY A 21 5.20 -8.75 -19.92
C GLY A 21 3.82 -8.19 -19.60
N VAL A 22 3.70 -7.50 -18.46
CA VAL A 22 2.49 -6.74 -18.11
C VAL A 22 2.44 -5.49 -18.99
N LEU A 23 1.75 -5.58 -20.11
CA LEU A 23 1.39 -4.42 -20.92
C LEU A 23 0.19 -3.72 -20.27
N SER A 24 0.46 -2.58 -19.63
CA SER A 24 -0.58 -1.66 -19.17
C SER A 24 -1.45 -1.19 -20.36
N PRO A 25 -2.78 -1.36 -20.33
CA PRO A 25 -3.65 -0.81 -21.37
C PRO A 25 -3.70 0.73 -21.26
N THR A 26 -3.07 1.43 -22.20
CA THR A 26 -3.02 2.90 -22.28
C THR A 26 -4.24 3.54 -22.97
N LYS A 27 -5.41 2.91 -22.93
CA LYS A 27 -6.63 3.50 -23.53
C LYS A 27 -7.77 3.56 -22.50
N PRO A 28 -8.26 4.76 -22.14
CA PRO A 28 -9.48 4.85 -21.34
C PRO A 28 -10.63 4.23 -22.13
N VAL A 29 -11.31 3.26 -21.51
CA VAL A 29 -12.51 2.63 -22.06
C VAL A 29 -13.60 3.71 -22.12
N ASN A 30 -13.97 4.12 -23.33
CA ASN A 30 -15.06 5.07 -23.54
C ASN A 30 -16.37 4.30 -23.41
N LEU A 31 -17.11 4.55 -22.32
CA LEU A 31 -18.35 3.85 -21.95
C LEU A 31 -19.61 4.50 -22.55
N LEU A 32 -19.46 5.51 -23.41
CA LEU A 32 -20.60 6.11 -24.08
C LEU A 32 -21.00 5.28 -25.32
N PRO A 33 -22.31 5.06 -25.55
CA PRO A 33 -22.80 4.52 -26.82
C PRO A 33 -22.31 5.40 -27.97
N ASP A 34 -21.89 4.75 -29.07
CA ASP A 34 -21.46 5.44 -30.29
C ASP A 34 -22.62 6.29 -30.81
N VAL A 35 -22.54 7.61 -30.63
CA VAL A 35 -23.62 8.53 -31.00
C VAL A 35 -23.68 8.55 -32.52
N PRO A 36 -24.81 8.21 -33.17
CA PRO A 36 -24.92 8.21 -34.62
C PRO A 36 -24.55 9.59 -35.18
N MET A 37 -23.37 9.70 -35.80
CA MET A 37 -22.90 10.93 -36.43
C MET A 37 -23.59 11.13 -37.78
N HIS A 38 -24.92 11.15 -37.83
CA HIS A 38 -25.65 11.56 -39.02
C HIS A 38 -25.75 13.09 -39.06
N HIS A 39 -24.61 13.78 -39.13
CA HIS A 39 -24.57 15.18 -39.49
C HIS A 39 -24.77 15.23 -41.00
N SER A 40 -26.01 15.44 -41.42
CA SER A 40 -26.27 16.08 -42.71
C SER A 40 -25.28 17.24 -42.83
N SER A 41 -24.39 17.20 -43.82
CA SER A 41 -23.29 18.17 -44.00
C SER A 41 -23.82 19.52 -44.48
N ARG A 42 -24.82 20.06 -43.77
CA ARG A 42 -25.32 21.41 -43.91
C ARG A 42 -24.28 22.31 -43.26
N LYS A 43 -23.63 23.15 -44.07
CA LYS A 43 -22.78 24.22 -43.56
C LYS A 43 -23.63 25.09 -42.63
N LEU A 44 -23.15 25.28 -41.41
CA LEU A 44 -23.74 26.20 -40.45
C LEU A 44 -23.72 27.60 -41.06
N THR A 45 -24.80 28.34 -40.88
CA THR A 45 -24.84 29.77 -41.17
C THR A 45 -23.92 30.51 -40.19
N ASP A 46 -23.42 31.70 -40.58
CA ASP A 46 -22.55 32.51 -39.72
C ASP A 46 -23.16 32.84 -38.34
N LYS A 47 -24.49 32.85 -38.26
CA LYS A 47 -25.22 33.02 -37.01
C LYS A 47 -25.15 31.75 -36.16
N GLU A 48 -25.46 30.59 -36.74
CA GLU A 48 -25.37 29.29 -36.04
C GLU A 48 -23.94 29.00 -35.56
N GLN A 49 -22.92 29.39 -36.34
CA GLN A 49 -21.52 29.25 -35.93
C GLN A 49 -21.21 30.11 -34.68
N LYS A 50 -21.65 31.38 -34.66
CA LYS A 50 -21.49 32.27 -33.49
C LYS A 50 -22.25 31.76 -32.27
N ASP A 51 -23.44 31.22 -32.46
CA ASP A 51 -24.23 30.65 -31.38
C ASP A 51 -23.55 29.39 -30.81
N CYS A 52 -23.01 28.52 -31.66
CA CYS A 52 -22.22 27.35 -31.26
C CYS A 52 -20.99 27.76 -30.44
N ASP A 53 -20.26 28.77 -30.91
CA ASP A 53 -19.11 29.36 -30.25
C ASP A 53 -19.43 29.87 -28.84
N VAL A 54 -20.59 30.50 -28.67
CA VAL A 54 -21.08 30.97 -27.36
C VAL A 54 -21.42 29.79 -26.47
N ILE A 55 -22.15 28.79 -26.98
CA ILE A 55 -22.49 27.57 -26.26
C ILE A 55 -21.22 26.87 -25.76
N GLU A 56 -20.20 26.73 -26.60
CA GLU A 56 -18.93 26.11 -26.23
C GLU A 56 -18.25 26.87 -25.09
N ARG A 57 -18.25 28.20 -25.14
CA ARG A 57 -17.70 29.06 -24.08
C ARG A 57 -18.45 28.90 -22.76
N LEU A 58 -19.78 28.80 -22.81
CA LEU A 58 -20.62 28.59 -21.63
C LEU A 58 -20.38 27.22 -21.00
N ILE A 59 -20.30 26.16 -21.82
CA ILE A 59 -19.99 24.80 -21.35
C ILE A 59 -18.62 24.77 -20.68
N LYS A 60 -17.59 25.35 -21.30
CA LYS A 60 -16.24 25.42 -20.71
C LYS A 60 -16.26 26.17 -19.38
N SER A 61 -16.91 27.33 -19.33
CA SER A 61 -17.03 28.13 -18.11
C SER A 61 -17.69 27.34 -16.97
N TYR A 62 -18.84 26.72 -17.24
CA TYR A 62 -19.55 25.91 -16.25
C TYR A 62 -18.72 24.71 -15.79
N PHE A 63 -18.09 23.99 -16.74
CA PHE A 63 -17.20 22.88 -16.44
C PHE A 63 -16.07 23.28 -15.49
N TYR A 64 -15.43 24.43 -15.70
CA TYR A 64 -14.36 24.89 -14.82
C TYR A 64 -14.84 25.21 -13.39
N ILE A 65 -16.05 25.78 -13.25
CA ILE A 65 -16.67 26.04 -11.94
C ILE A 65 -16.92 24.71 -11.21
N VAL A 66 -17.55 23.75 -11.89
CA VAL A 66 -17.84 22.43 -11.32
C VAL A 66 -16.55 21.70 -10.95
N ARG A 67 -15.55 21.71 -11.84
CA ARG A 67 -14.24 21.10 -11.56
C ARG A 67 -13.58 21.70 -10.32
N LYS A 68 -13.63 23.03 -10.16
CA LYS A 68 -13.09 23.72 -8.98
C LYS A 68 -13.87 23.36 -7.71
N SER A 69 -15.20 23.20 -7.81
CA SER A 69 -16.04 22.73 -6.71
C SER A 69 -15.67 21.30 -6.28
N ILE A 70 -15.47 20.39 -7.24
CA ILE A 70 -15.05 19.01 -6.96
C ILE A 70 -13.67 18.96 -6.30
N GLN A 71 -12.72 19.79 -6.77
CA GLN A 71 -11.38 19.87 -6.18
C GLN A 71 -11.40 20.27 -4.71
N ASP A 72 -12.40 21.01 -4.25
CA ASP A 72 -12.56 21.42 -2.86
C ASP A 72 -13.42 20.43 -2.06
N SER A 73 -14.52 19.94 -2.64
CA SER A 73 -15.48 19.08 -1.92
C SER A 73 -14.96 17.68 -1.65
N VAL A 74 -14.17 17.09 -2.57
CA VAL A 74 -13.67 15.72 -2.42
C VAL A 74 -12.66 15.61 -1.28
N PRO A 75 -11.61 16.45 -1.18
CA PRO A 75 -10.71 16.41 -0.03
C PRO A 75 -11.42 16.67 1.29
N LYS A 76 -12.41 17.58 1.32
CA LYS A 76 -13.23 17.84 2.52
C LYS A 76 -14.05 16.62 2.93
N ALA A 77 -14.64 15.90 1.98
CA ALA A 77 -15.36 14.66 2.26
C ALA A 77 -14.42 13.59 2.82
N ILE A 78 -13.24 13.39 2.23
CA ILE A 78 -12.23 12.43 2.73
C ILE A 78 -11.79 12.82 4.15
N MET A 79 -11.52 14.11 4.38
CA MET A 79 -11.12 14.60 5.69
C MET A 79 -12.20 14.32 6.75
N HIS A 80 -13.46 14.64 6.43
CA HIS A 80 -14.57 14.49 7.36
C HIS A 80 -14.91 13.02 7.63
N PHE A 81 -15.06 12.21 6.59
CA PHE A 81 -15.56 10.84 6.73
C PHE A 81 -14.50 9.82 7.11
N LEU A 82 -13.24 10.01 6.67
CA LEU A 82 -12.18 9.03 6.90
C LEU A 82 -11.18 9.53 7.92
N VAL A 83 -10.53 10.66 7.66
CA VAL A 83 -9.38 11.09 8.48
C VAL A 83 -9.82 11.45 9.89
N ASN A 84 -10.84 12.30 10.04
CA ASN A 84 -11.36 12.67 11.35
C ASN A 84 -11.99 11.49 12.08
N PHE A 85 -12.74 10.65 11.36
CA PHE A 85 -13.31 9.42 11.92
C PHE A 85 -12.24 8.51 12.50
N VAL A 86 -11.19 8.19 11.73
CA VAL A 86 -10.10 7.35 12.22
C VAL A 86 -9.38 8.02 13.38
N LYS A 87 -9.04 9.31 13.26
CA LYS A 87 -8.35 10.05 14.33
C LYS A 87 -9.09 9.97 15.67
N ASP A 88 -10.40 10.14 15.66
CA ASP A 88 -11.17 10.23 16.90
C ASP A 88 -11.54 8.84 17.46
N ASN A 89 -11.65 7.82 16.62
CA ASN A 89 -12.02 6.46 17.04
C ASN A 89 -10.84 5.51 17.26
N LEU A 90 -9.65 5.82 16.70
CA LEU A 90 -8.49 4.92 16.72
C LEU A 90 -8.09 4.51 18.14
N GLN A 91 -8.09 5.44 19.09
CA GLN A 91 -7.69 5.15 20.47
C GLN A 91 -8.65 4.16 21.13
N SER A 92 -9.96 4.40 21.02
CA SER A 92 -11.00 3.53 21.57
C SER A 92 -11.00 2.14 20.93
N GLU A 93 -10.81 2.07 19.61
CA GLU A 93 -10.71 0.82 18.86
C GLU A 93 -9.45 0.03 19.25
N LEU A 94 -8.28 0.67 19.30
CA LEU A 94 -7.04 0.02 19.72
C LEU A 94 -7.13 -0.52 21.14
N VAL A 95 -7.71 0.25 22.07
CA VAL A 95 -7.93 -0.24 23.45
C VAL A 95 -8.85 -1.45 23.44
N THR A 96 -9.97 -1.37 22.72
CA THR A 96 -10.94 -2.47 22.65
C THR A 96 -10.33 -3.72 22.01
N HIS A 97 -9.47 -3.60 21.01
CA HIS A 97 -8.89 -4.74 20.31
C HIS A 97 -7.64 -5.30 20.97
N LEU A 98 -6.75 -4.47 21.53
CA LEU A 98 -5.50 -4.92 22.16
C LEU A 98 -5.70 -5.43 23.59
N TYR A 99 -6.70 -4.92 24.31
CA TYR A 99 -7.01 -5.37 25.68
C TYR A 99 -8.10 -6.45 25.75
N LYS A 100 -8.50 -7.03 24.61
CA LYS A 100 -9.30 -8.27 24.63
C LYS A 100 -8.48 -9.35 25.34
N SER A 101 -9.04 -9.87 26.44
CA SER A 101 -8.39 -10.78 27.38
C SER A 101 -7.69 -11.96 26.73
N ASP A 102 -8.23 -12.42 25.61
CA ASP A 102 -7.83 -13.67 24.98
C ASP A 102 -6.55 -13.52 24.13
N SER A 103 -6.23 -12.31 23.65
CA SER A 103 -5.04 -12.03 22.83
C SER A 103 -3.98 -11.19 23.54
N ALA A 104 -4.35 -10.50 24.63
CA ALA A 104 -3.45 -9.62 25.35
C ALA A 104 -2.22 -10.36 25.90
N ASN A 105 -2.39 -11.58 26.42
CA ASN A 105 -1.27 -12.36 26.96
C ASN A 105 -0.24 -12.78 25.89
N GLU A 106 -0.69 -13.04 24.66
CA GLU A 106 0.19 -13.39 23.56
C GLU A 106 0.89 -12.14 23.00
N LEU A 107 0.13 -11.06 22.76
CA LEU A 107 0.64 -9.79 22.24
C LEU A 107 1.63 -9.10 23.19
N LEU A 108 1.46 -9.27 24.51
CA LEU A 108 2.31 -8.68 25.54
C LEU A 108 3.46 -9.61 25.98
N ASN A 109 3.62 -10.77 25.34
CA ASN A 109 4.71 -11.68 25.68
C ASN A 109 6.05 -11.10 25.21
N GLU A 110 7.09 -11.24 26.04
CA GLU A 110 8.43 -10.81 25.66
C GLU A 110 9.02 -11.74 24.58
N SER A 111 9.86 -11.21 23.69
CA SER A 111 10.55 -12.04 22.71
C SER A 111 11.58 -12.97 23.37
N ASP A 112 11.79 -14.17 22.81
CA ASP A 112 12.71 -15.18 23.35
C ASP A 112 14.13 -14.66 23.57
N HIS A 113 14.66 -13.88 22.63
CA HIS A 113 16.00 -13.31 22.76
C HIS A 113 16.13 -12.34 23.94
N ILE A 114 15.08 -11.57 24.24
CA ILE A 114 15.04 -10.70 25.43
C ILE A 114 14.92 -11.53 26.70
N SER A 115 14.12 -12.59 26.69
CA SER A 115 14.00 -13.53 27.82
C SER A 115 15.34 -14.19 28.16
N ILE A 116 16.09 -14.65 27.15
CA ILE A 116 17.44 -15.23 27.31
C ILE A 116 18.39 -14.19 27.89
N ARG A 117 18.46 -12.99 27.30
CA ARG A 117 19.34 -11.92 27.79
C ARG A 117 19.02 -11.52 29.24
N ARG A 118 17.73 -11.46 29.61
CA ARG A 118 17.28 -11.19 30.98
C ARG A 118 17.73 -12.29 31.93
N LYS A 119 17.64 -13.55 31.51
CA LYS A 119 18.10 -14.70 32.29
C LYS A 119 19.61 -14.67 32.52
N GLU A 120 20.39 -14.45 31.47
CA GLU A 120 21.86 -14.33 31.56
C GLU A 120 22.29 -13.20 32.51
N ALA A 121 21.66 -12.03 32.40
CA ALA A 121 21.95 -10.91 33.29
C ALA A 121 21.57 -11.22 34.75
N SER A 122 20.44 -11.90 34.99
CA SER A 122 20.03 -12.34 36.33
C SER A 122 21.01 -13.35 36.93
N ASP A 123 21.50 -14.29 36.11
CA ASP A 123 22.44 -15.31 36.58
C ASP A 123 23.82 -14.72 36.85
N MET A 124 24.26 -13.77 36.03
CA MET A 124 25.47 -12.98 36.30
C MET A 124 25.34 -12.19 37.60
N LEU A 125 24.20 -11.53 37.84
CA LEU A 125 23.94 -10.80 39.08
C LEU A 125 24.02 -11.73 40.30
N LYS A 126 23.41 -12.92 40.24
CA LYS A 126 23.50 -13.92 41.32
C LYS A 126 24.94 -14.37 41.58
N ALA A 127 25.76 -14.49 40.54
CA ALA A 127 27.17 -14.86 40.68
C ALA A 127 27.95 -13.74 41.38
N LEU A 128 27.76 -12.49 40.96
CA LEU A 128 28.42 -11.33 41.57
C LEU A 128 28.00 -11.12 43.03
N THR A 129 26.72 -11.32 43.37
CA THR A 129 26.23 -11.23 44.75
C THR A 129 26.87 -12.31 45.63
N ARG A 130 27.01 -13.55 45.13
CA ARG A 130 27.71 -14.62 45.85
C ARG A 130 29.19 -14.30 46.05
N ALA A 131 29.87 -13.79 45.01
CA ALA A 131 31.27 -13.37 45.14
C ALA A 131 31.44 -12.28 46.22
N ASN A 132 30.52 -11.31 46.28
CA ASN A 132 30.54 -10.26 47.30
C ASN A 132 30.32 -10.81 48.72
N HIS A 133 29.45 -11.82 48.88
CA HIS A 133 29.29 -12.50 50.17
C HIS A 133 30.57 -13.19 50.62
N ILE A 134 31.22 -13.95 49.72
CA ILE A 134 32.50 -14.62 50.01
C ILE A 134 33.58 -13.60 50.39
N ILE A 135 33.67 -12.46 49.70
CA ILE A 135 34.61 -11.39 50.06
C ILE A 135 34.34 -10.87 51.49
N SER A 136 33.06 -10.77 51.87
CA SER A 136 32.67 -10.35 53.22
C SER A 136 33.07 -11.37 54.28
N GLU A 137 32.86 -12.67 54.03
CA GLU A 137 33.28 -13.77 54.93
C GLU A 137 34.80 -13.82 55.14
N ILE A 138 35.58 -13.62 54.08
CA ILE A 138 37.05 -13.56 54.18
C ILE A 138 37.47 -12.37 55.04
N ARG A 139 36.86 -11.20 54.83
CA ARG A 139 37.15 -10.00 55.63
C ARG A 139 36.88 -10.24 57.11
N GLU A 140 35.80 -10.93 57.44
CA GLU A 140 35.46 -11.28 58.83
C GLU A 140 36.45 -12.29 59.42
N THR A 141 36.87 -13.30 58.65
CA THR A 141 37.84 -14.31 59.09
C THR A 141 39.22 -13.71 59.36
N HIS A 142 39.63 -12.69 58.62
CA HIS A 142 40.92 -12.00 58.79
C HIS A 142 40.96 -11.04 60.00
N MET A 143 39.81 -10.79 60.65
CA MET A 143 39.69 -9.91 61.82
C MET A 143 39.80 -10.67 63.16
N TRP A 144 40.08 -11.98 63.13
CA TRP A 144 40.34 -12.82 64.30
C TRP A 144 41.81 -13.24 64.37
#